data_AF-B1ZHD7-F1
#
_entry.id   AF-B1ZHD7-F1
#
_cell.length_a   1.000
_cell.length_b   1.000
_cell.length_c   1.000
_cell.angle_alpha   90.00
_cell.angle_beta   90.00
_cell.angle_gamma   90.00
#
_symmetry.space_group_name_H-M   'P 1'
#
loop_
_entity.id
_entity.type
_entity.pdbx_description
1 polymer ?
#
loop_
_entity_poly.entity_id
_entity_poly.type
_entity_poly.pdbx_seq_one_letter_code
_entity_poly.pdbx_strand_id
1 'polypeptide(L)'
;MTEADFAFLREYLRKRSGLSLGAEKRYLVESRLTPVCRRFNIATLTDLVGTLRLSREGALEKAVVEAMTTNETFFFRDRAPFDLFRDVLLPKAIAARASQRRLRIWSAAASTGQEPYSLAMMLHEAAAQLAGWQIEIVGTDLSTEVLEKARLGLYSHFEVQRGLPVQLLVKHFTQVGEQWRISPALAGMVSFRPLNLLSPFEHLGQFDIVYCRNVLIYFDAPTKTDVLERIAKALAPDGALLLGAAETVIGLTEALVPDPQHRGLYRQAAAAGRGAMPHRLAAGF
;
A
#
# COMPACT_ATOMS: atom_id res chain seq x y z
N MET A 1 28.57 15.91 -6.72
CA MET A 1 27.86 15.77 -5.42
C MET A 1 28.87 15.51 -4.33
N THR A 2 28.90 16.34 -3.28
CA THR A 2 29.78 16.15 -2.12
C THR A 2 29.16 15.20 -1.08
N GLU A 3 29.89 14.83 -0.02
CA GLU A 3 29.28 14.09 1.11
C GLU A 3 28.22 14.91 1.84
N ALA A 4 28.45 16.22 2.01
CA ALA A 4 27.49 17.13 2.63
C ALA A 4 26.20 17.26 1.80
N ASP A 5 26.30 17.24 0.47
CA ASP A 5 25.14 17.21 -0.42
C ASP A 5 24.32 15.94 -0.23
N PHE A 6 25.01 14.80 -0.17
CA PHE A 6 24.36 13.52 0.00
C PHE A 6 23.71 13.38 1.38
N ALA A 7 24.38 13.81 2.44
CA ALA A 7 23.82 13.85 3.79
C ALA A 7 22.55 14.72 3.87
N PHE A 8 22.57 15.89 3.21
CA PHE A 8 21.38 16.73 3.08
C PHE A 8 20.24 16.00 2.35
N LEU A 9 20.50 15.37 1.20
CA LEU A 9 19.48 14.65 0.44
C LEU A 9 18.88 13.49 1.24
N ARG A 10 19.69 12.75 1.99
CA ARG A 10 19.22 11.66 2.86
C ARG A 10 18.21 12.18 3.87
N GLU A 11 18.56 13.26 4.58
CA GLU A 11 17.65 13.83 5.58
C GLU A 11 16.42 14.48 4.94
N TYR A 12 16.59 15.12 3.78
CA TYR A 12 15.50 15.71 3.02
C TYR A 12 14.47 14.67 2.59
N LEU A 13 14.93 13.57 1.98
CA LEU A 13 14.07 12.45 1.56
C LEU A 13 13.43 11.76 2.76
N ARG A 14 14.19 11.52 3.84
CA ARG A 14 13.66 10.91 5.07
C ARG A 14 12.51 11.73 5.64
N LYS A 15 12.64 13.05 5.75
CA LYS A 15 11.57 13.94 6.25
C LYS A 15 10.34 13.97 5.34
N ARG A 16 10.54 13.90 4.02
CA ARG A 16 9.45 14.09 3.04
C ARG A 16 8.73 12.80 2.68
N SER A 17 9.39 11.64 2.71
CA SER A 17 8.81 10.36 2.28
C SER A 17 9.05 9.20 3.23
N GLY A 18 9.83 9.40 4.29
CA GLY A 18 10.21 8.34 5.23
C GLY A 18 11.37 7.49 4.74
N LEU A 19 11.86 7.71 3.50
CA LEU A 19 12.90 6.91 2.89
C LEU A 19 14.21 7.01 3.68
N SER A 20 14.54 5.94 4.40
CA SER A 20 15.82 5.75 5.07
C SER A 20 16.85 5.19 4.08
N LEU A 21 17.65 6.11 3.55
CA LEU A 21 18.69 5.78 2.57
C LEU A 21 20.01 5.50 3.30
N GLY A 22 20.61 4.34 3.06
CA GLY A 22 21.96 3.99 3.54
C GLY A 22 23.07 4.67 2.75
N ALA A 23 24.29 4.73 3.30
CA ALA A 23 25.41 5.39 2.64
C ALA A 23 25.83 4.68 1.34
N GLU A 24 25.69 3.36 1.32
CA GLU A 24 25.97 2.46 0.19
C GLU A 24 25.04 2.69 -1.00
N LYS A 25 23.88 3.33 -0.80
CA LYS A 25 22.87 3.56 -1.83
C LYS A 25 23.03 4.89 -2.56
N ARG A 26 24.20 5.53 -2.47
CA ARG A 26 24.52 6.78 -3.18
C ARG A 26 24.28 6.68 -4.69
N TYR A 27 24.62 5.55 -5.30
CA TYR A 27 24.42 5.31 -6.73
C TYR A 27 22.93 5.38 -7.16
N LEU A 28 21.98 5.09 -6.24
CA LEU A 28 20.55 5.22 -6.53
C LEU A 28 20.15 6.68 -6.70
N VAL A 29 20.72 7.58 -5.90
CA VAL A 29 20.48 9.02 -6.06
C VAL A 29 20.94 9.49 -7.42
N GLU A 30 22.14 9.07 -7.84
CA GLU A 30 22.70 9.47 -9.13
C GLU A 30 21.85 8.98 -10.29
N SER A 31 21.50 7.68 -10.30
CA SER A 31 20.68 7.10 -11.37
C SER A 31 19.26 7.66 -11.44
N ARG A 32 18.61 7.92 -10.29
CA ARG A 32 17.20 8.35 -10.24
C ARG A 32 17.01 9.86 -10.34
N LEU A 33 17.94 10.67 -9.84
CA LEU A 33 17.82 12.13 -9.87
C LEU A 33 18.43 12.77 -11.12
N THR A 34 19.30 12.08 -11.85
CA THR A 34 19.83 12.60 -13.14
C THR A 34 18.71 12.90 -14.16
N PRO A 35 17.70 12.01 -14.37
CA PRO A 35 16.54 12.35 -15.20
C PRO A 35 15.75 13.56 -14.69
N VAL A 36 15.64 13.73 -13.36
CA VAL A 36 14.99 14.89 -12.76
C VAL A 36 15.76 16.17 -13.07
N CYS A 37 17.09 16.17 -12.90
CA CYS A 37 17.94 17.29 -13.29
C CYS A 37 17.68 17.73 -14.74
N ARG A 38 17.66 16.77 -15.68
CA ARG A 38 17.37 17.04 -17.10
C ARG A 38 15.98 17.65 -17.29
N ARG A 39 14.96 17.10 -16.65
CA ARG A 39 13.57 17.59 -16.75
C ARG A 39 13.41 19.03 -16.29
N PHE A 40 14.17 19.45 -15.30
CA PHE A 40 14.12 20.81 -14.73
C PHE A 40 15.26 21.72 -15.19
N ASN A 41 16.02 21.33 -16.23
CA ASN A 41 17.16 22.09 -16.75
C ASN A 41 18.23 22.45 -15.70
N ILE A 42 18.48 21.53 -14.76
CA ILE A 42 19.50 21.67 -13.73
C ILE A 42 20.74 20.91 -14.18
N ALA A 43 21.89 21.59 -14.23
CA ALA A 43 23.11 21.05 -14.84
C ALA A 43 23.71 19.87 -14.06
N THR A 44 23.75 19.96 -12.72
CA THR A 44 24.36 18.93 -11.88
C THR A 44 23.51 18.57 -10.66
N LEU A 45 23.80 17.42 -10.06
CA LEU A 45 23.19 17.04 -8.77
C LEU A 45 23.58 17.98 -7.62
N THR A 46 24.75 18.62 -7.69
CA THR A 46 25.13 19.63 -6.69
C THR A 46 24.27 20.88 -6.84
N ASP A 47 23.98 21.32 -8.07
CA ASP A 47 23.05 22.44 -8.33
C ASP A 47 21.62 22.10 -7.90
N LEU A 48 21.20 20.84 -8.09
CA LEU A 48 19.92 20.34 -7.60
C LEU A 48 19.83 20.49 -6.08
N VAL A 49 20.86 20.04 -5.35
CA VAL A 49 20.91 20.18 -3.88
C VAL A 49 20.91 21.65 -3.47
N GLY A 50 21.69 22.49 -4.13
CA GLY A 50 21.69 23.95 -3.89
C GLY A 50 20.29 24.55 -4.04
N THR A 51 19.57 24.15 -5.09
CA THR A 51 18.19 24.58 -5.35
C THR A 51 17.24 24.09 -4.26
N LEU A 52 17.33 22.82 -3.83
CA LEU A 52 16.48 22.25 -2.78
C LEU A 52 16.71 22.88 -1.40
N ARG A 53 17.91 23.41 -1.13
CA ARG A 53 18.20 24.13 0.13
C ARG A 53 17.49 25.49 0.20
N LEU A 54 17.28 26.13 -0.94
CA LEU A 54 16.71 27.48 -1.04
C LEU A 54 15.20 27.45 -1.29
N SER A 55 14.73 26.43 -2.00
CA SER A 55 13.32 26.30 -2.36
C SER A 55 12.48 25.84 -1.18
N ARG A 56 11.31 26.46 -1.04
CA ARG A 56 10.19 25.91 -0.27
C ARG A 56 9.27 25.20 -1.27
N GLU A 57 8.90 23.97 -0.99
CA GLU A 57 7.82 23.16 -1.59
C GLU A 57 7.38 23.51 -3.02
N GLY A 58 7.59 22.59 -3.97
CA GLY A 58 7.17 22.81 -5.36
C GLY A 58 7.34 21.60 -6.27
N ALA A 59 7.18 21.81 -7.57
CA ALA A 59 7.23 20.74 -8.57
C ALA A 59 8.56 19.99 -8.60
N LEU A 60 9.69 20.67 -8.37
CA LEU A 60 11.02 20.06 -8.28
C LEU A 60 11.14 19.14 -7.07
N GLU A 61 10.73 19.61 -5.89
CA GLU A 61 10.74 18.79 -4.66
C GLU A 61 9.94 17.52 -4.86
N LYS A 62 8.70 17.65 -5.36
CA LYS A 62 7.82 16.52 -5.62
C LYS A 62 8.49 15.53 -6.57
N ALA A 63 9.09 16.02 -7.65
CA ALA A 63 9.82 15.19 -8.60
C ALA A 63 10.97 14.40 -7.98
N VAL A 64 11.77 15.05 -7.12
CA VAL A 64 12.89 14.43 -6.43
C VAL A 64 12.42 13.34 -5.49
N VAL A 65 11.36 13.63 -4.71
CA VAL A 65 10.78 12.67 -3.77
C VAL A 65 10.19 11.47 -4.51
N GLU A 66 9.36 11.70 -5.54
CA GLU A 66 8.74 10.65 -6.35
C GLU A 66 9.78 9.79 -7.07
N ALA A 67 10.81 10.39 -7.67
CA ALA A 67 11.86 9.64 -8.36
C ALA A 67 12.65 8.71 -7.43
N MET A 68 12.70 9.03 -6.13
CA MET A 68 13.38 8.21 -5.13
C MET A 68 12.50 7.10 -4.54
N THR A 69 11.20 7.09 -4.81
CA THR A 69 10.32 5.97 -4.43
C THR A 69 10.67 4.71 -5.21
N THR A 70 10.46 3.54 -4.63
CA THR A 70 10.62 2.25 -5.32
C THR A 70 9.25 1.63 -5.50
N ASN A 71 8.79 1.58 -6.75
CA ASN A 71 7.40 1.27 -7.10
C ASN A 71 7.26 -0.12 -7.74
N GLU A 72 8.02 -1.11 -7.26
CA GLU A 72 7.89 -2.46 -7.78
C GLU A 72 6.61 -3.11 -7.23
N THR A 73 5.70 -3.47 -8.12
CA THR A 73 4.45 -4.15 -7.81
C THR A 73 4.02 -5.03 -8.98
N PHE A 74 3.16 -6.01 -8.70
CA PHE A 74 2.57 -6.91 -9.70
C PHE A 74 1.27 -7.51 -9.17
N PHE A 75 0.44 -8.00 -10.09
CA PHE A 75 -0.87 -8.56 -9.73
C PHE A 75 -0.68 -9.79 -8.84
N PHE A 76 -1.51 -9.91 -7.81
CA PHE A 76 -1.48 -11.02 -6.84
C PHE A 76 -0.09 -11.25 -6.21
N ARG A 77 0.69 -10.18 -5.98
CA ARG A 77 2.02 -10.24 -5.37
C ARG A 77 2.01 -10.96 -4.02
N ASP A 78 2.89 -11.95 -3.87
CA ASP A 78 2.92 -12.90 -2.75
C ASP A 78 1.53 -13.50 -2.54
N ARG A 79 1.24 -14.64 -3.17
CA ARG A 79 -0.09 -15.27 -3.22
C ARG A 79 -0.82 -15.34 -1.86
N ALA A 80 -0.07 -15.55 -0.77
CA ALA A 80 -0.61 -15.77 0.58
C ALA A 80 -1.56 -14.64 1.08
N PRO A 81 -1.22 -13.34 1.03
CA PRO A 81 -2.15 -12.25 1.33
C PRO A 81 -3.53 -12.36 0.65
N PHE A 82 -3.55 -12.74 -0.63
CA PHE A 82 -4.79 -12.86 -1.40
C PHE A 82 -5.53 -14.17 -1.09
N ASP A 83 -4.83 -15.26 -0.81
CA ASP A 83 -5.47 -16.47 -0.27
C ASP A 83 -6.12 -16.19 1.10
N LEU A 84 -5.44 -15.45 1.99
CA LEU A 84 -6.02 -14.99 3.26
C LEU A 84 -7.24 -14.08 3.06
N PHE A 85 -7.22 -13.23 2.04
CA PHE A 85 -8.39 -12.43 1.69
C PHE A 85 -9.59 -13.30 1.35
N ARG A 86 -9.41 -14.26 0.44
CA ARG A 86 -10.45 -15.17 -0.03
C ARG A 86 -11.00 -16.04 1.10
N ASP A 87 -10.11 -16.69 1.85
CA ASP A 87 -10.49 -17.81 2.72
C ASP A 87 -10.85 -17.36 4.14
N VAL A 88 -10.34 -16.20 4.57
CA VAL A 88 -10.43 -15.76 5.97
C VAL A 88 -11.09 -14.40 6.09
N LEU A 89 -10.53 -13.38 5.44
CA LEU A 89 -10.93 -11.99 5.68
C LEU A 89 -12.28 -11.66 5.08
N LEU A 90 -12.53 -12.02 3.82
CA LEU A 90 -13.78 -11.71 3.15
C LEU A 90 -14.98 -12.42 3.81
N PRO A 91 -14.95 -13.74 4.10
CA PRO A 91 -16.04 -14.41 4.82
C PRO A 91 -16.31 -13.78 6.20
N LYS A 92 -15.25 -13.48 6.95
CA LYS A 92 -15.37 -12.84 8.27
C LYS A 92 -15.98 -11.45 8.18
N ALA A 93 -15.54 -10.64 7.22
CA ALA A 93 -16.07 -9.29 7.03
C ALA A 93 -17.54 -9.32 6.60
N ILE A 94 -17.92 -10.26 5.72
CA ILE A 94 -19.32 -10.45 5.31
C ILE A 94 -20.20 -10.75 6.53
N ALA A 95 -19.78 -11.67 7.40
CA ALA A 95 -20.51 -12.00 8.61
C ALA A 95 -20.59 -10.81 9.58
N ALA A 96 -19.46 -10.14 9.83
CA ALA A 96 -19.37 -9.05 10.81
C ALA A 96 -20.06 -7.75 10.36
N ARG A 97 -20.29 -7.57 9.07
CA ARG A 97 -20.94 -6.39 8.48
C ARG A 97 -22.29 -6.69 7.84
N ALA A 98 -22.88 -7.87 8.10
CA ALA A 98 -24.12 -8.31 7.45
C ALA A 98 -25.29 -7.32 7.59
N SER A 99 -25.38 -6.59 8.72
CA SER A 99 -26.42 -5.57 8.96
C SER A 99 -26.20 -4.28 8.17
N GLN A 100 -24.94 -3.87 7.97
CA GLN A 100 -24.58 -2.63 7.29
C GLN A 100 -24.39 -2.83 5.79
N ARG A 101 -24.05 -4.07 5.38
CA ARG A 101 -23.69 -4.44 4.00
C ARG A 101 -22.66 -3.50 3.39
N ARG A 102 -21.68 -3.10 4.18
CA ARG A 102 -20.60 -2.20 3.75
C ARG A 102 -19.26 -2.84 4.07
N LEU A 103 -18.34 -2.79 3.10
CA LEU A 103 -16.98 -3.27 3.23
C LEU A 103 -16.01 -2.19 2.72
N ARG A 104 -15.06 -1.78 3.56
CA ARG A 104 -14.01 -0.82 3.19
C ARG A 104 -12.64 -1.47 3.28
N ILE A 105 -11.88 -1.37 2.20
CA ILE A 105 -10.52 -1.90 2.10
C ILE A 105 -9.57 -0.75 1.75
N TRP A 106 -8.44 -0.66 2.43
CA TRP A 106 -7.38 0.29 2.12
C TRP A 106 -6.14 -0.44 1.63
N SER A 107 -5.63 -0.09 0.46
CA SER A 107 -4.28 -0.44 0.00
C SER A 107 -3.39 0.79 0.14
N ALA A 108 -2.57 0.77 1.18
CA ALA A 108 -1.59 1.78 1.53
C ALA A 108 -0.28 1.50 0.79
N ALA A 109 0.17 2.48 -0.03
CA ALA A 109 1.21 2.33 -1.05
C ALA A 109 0.77 1.46 -2.24
N ALA A 110 -0.37 1.83 -2.84
CA ALA A 110 -1.00 1.12 -3.95
C ALA A 110 -0.17 1.10 -5.24
N SER A 111 0.85 1.95 -5.35
CA SER A 111 1.74 2.07 -6.51
C SER A 111 0.95 2.19 -7.82
N THR A 112 1.29 1.43 -8.85
CA THR A 112 0.59 1.45 -10.15
C THR A 112 -0.74 0.68 -10.18
N GLY A 113 -1.33 0.36 -9.01
CA GLY A 113 -2.71 -0.11 -8.87
C GLY A 113 -2.94 -1.62 -8.90
N GLN A 114 -1.90 -2.44 -9.10
CA GLN A 114 -2.05 -3.89 -9.26
C GLN A 114 -2.62 -4.57 -8.00
N GLU A 115 -2.25 -4.14 -6.79
CA GLU A 115 -2.79 -4.70 -5.55
C GLU A 115 -4.29 -4.36 -5.36
N PRO A 116 -4.74 -3.09 -5.43
CA PRO A 116 -6.16 -2.75 -5.41
C PRO A 116 -6.97 -3.48 -6.48
N TYR A 117 -6.44 -3.62 -7.70
CA TYR A 117 -7.13 -4.32 -8.78
C TYR A 117 -7.15 -5.84 -8.61
N SER A 118 -6.15 -6.42 -7.95
CA SER A 118 -6.21 -7.83 -7.53
C SER A 118 -7.38 -8.06 -6.56
N LEU A 119 -7.56 -7.17 -5.60
CA LEU A 119 -8.71 -7.20 -4.68
C LEU A 119 -10.04 -6.97 -5.41
N ALA A 120 -10.09 -5.99 -6.32
CA ALA A 120 -11.28 -5.71 -7.11
C ALA A 120 -11.72 -6.93 -7.95
N MET A 121 -10.77 -7.61 -8.60
CA MET A 121 -11.04 -8.85 -9.34
C MET A 121 -11.64 -9.93 -8.42
N MET A 122 -11.07 -10.16 -7.24
CA MET A 122 -11.58 -11.15 -6.29
C MET A 122 -13.00 -10.84 -5.81
N LEU A 123 -13.26 -9.56 -5.50
CA LEU A 123 -14.58 -9.11 -5.08
C LEU A 123 -15.61 -9.21 -6.22
N HIS A 124 -15.20 -8.92 -7.44
CA HIS A 124 -16.04 -9.08 -8.62
C HIS A 124 -16.39 -10.54 -8.90
N GLU A 125 -15.46 -11.49 -8.69
CA GLU A 125 -15.77 -12.92 -8.76
C GLU A 125 -16.74 -13.36 -7.65
N ALA A 126 -16.73 -12.68 -6.50
CA ALA A 126 -17.66 -12.91 -5.39
C ALA A 126 -18.96 -12.09 -5.48
N ALA A 127 -19.26 -11.43 -6.61
CA ALA A 127 -20.36 -10.47 -6.72
C ALA A 127 -21.74 -11.03 -6.34
N ALA A 128 -22.01 -12.31 -6.63
CA ALA A 128 -23.28 -12.94 -6.25
C ALA A 128 -23.47 -13.02 -4.73
N GLN A 129 -22.40 -13.32 -3.99
CA GLN A 129 -22.41 -13.34 -2.52
C GLN A 129 -22.51 -11.92 -1.94
N LEU A 130 -22.03 -10.92 -2.68
CA LEU A 130 -21.96 -9.53 -2.30
C LEU A 130 -23.10 -8.68 -2.88
N ALA A 131 -24.20 -9.32 -3.31
CA ALA A 131 -25.35 -8.61 -3.85
C ALA A 131 -25.92 -7.61 -2.83
N GLY A 132 -26.02 -6.34 -3.24
CA GLY A 132 -26.49 -5.25 -2.38
C GLY A 132 -25.46 -4.74 -1.36
N TRP A 133 -24.20 -5.16 -1.45
CA TRP A 133 -23.11 -4.59 -0.65
C TRP A 133 -22.56 -3.32 -1.27
N GLN A 134 -22.26 -2.34 -0.43
CA GLN A 134 -21.44 -1.20 -0.78
C GLN A 134 -19.97 -1.52 -0.48
N ILE A 135 -19.15 -1.64 -1.53
CA ILE A 135 -17.73 -1.97 -1.40
C ILE A 135 -16.90 -0.77 -1.84
N GLU A 136 -15.93 -0.39 -1.02
CA GLU A 136 -15.01 0.71 -1.29
C GLU A 136 -13.57 0.20 -1.16
N ILE A 137 -12.82 0.21 -2.26
CA ILE A 137 -11.36 0.02 -2.22
C ILE A 137 -10.70 1.39 -2.36
N VAL A 138 -9.97 1.81 -1.34
CA VAL A 138 -9.16 3.03 -1.35
C VAL A 138 -7.72 2.63 -1.64
N GLY A 139 -7.17 3.07 -2.76
CA GLY A 139 -5.75 2.92 -3.08
C GLY A 139 -5.04 4.24 -2.84
N THR A 140 -4.01 4.27 -2.00
CA THR A 140 -3.25 5.51 -1.78
C THR A 140 -1.77 5.34 -2.02
N ASP A 141 -1.13 6.36 -2.56
CA ASP A 141 0.32 6.39 -2.75
C ASP A 141 0.87 7.80 -2.61
N LEU A 142 2.15 7.91 -2.28
CA LEU A 142 2.87 9.18 -2.25
C LEU A 142 3.09 9.69 -3.68
N SER A 143 3.38 8.79 -4.61
CA SER A 143 3.68 9.14 -5.99
C SER A 143 2.40 9.34 -6.79
N THR A 144 2.20 10.56 -7.26
CA THR A 144 1.08 10.88 -8.14
C THR A 144 1.25 10.27 -9.52
N GLU A 145 2.47 10.11 -10.01
CA GLU A 145 2.76 9.49 -11.31
C GLU A 145 2.24 8.05 -11.38
N VAL A 146 2.49 7.25 -10.34
CA VAL A 146 2.00 5.86 -10.30
C VAL A 146 0.49 5.80 -10.09
N LEU A 147 -0.09 6.75 -9.35
CA LEU A 147 -1.55 6.85 -9.20
C LEU A 147 -2.23 7.24 -10.52
N GLU A 148 -1.65 8.13 -11.33
CA GLU A 148 -2.21 8.43 -12.66
C GLU A 148 -2.19 7.18 -13.55
N LYS A 149 -1.08 6.43 -13.55
CA LYS A 149 -1.04 5.14 -14.25
C LYS A 149 -2.09 4.16 -13.73
N ALA A 150 -2.26 4.07 -12.41
CA ALA A 150 -3.28 3.23 -11.80
C ALA A 150 -4.69 3.62 -12.24
N ARG A 151 -5.02 4.92 -12.27
CA ARG A 151 -6.32 5.43 -12.74
C ARG A 151 -6.55 5.18 -14.22
N LEU A 152 -5.52 5.30 -15.06
CA LEU A 152 -5.59 4.95 -16.48
C LEU A 152 -5.84 3.46 -16.68
N GLY A 153 -5.35 2.61 -15.76
CA GLY A 153 -5.54 1.18 -15.79
C GLY A 153 -4.94 0.51 -17.03
N LEU A 154 -3.89 1.11 -17.61
CA LEU A 154 -3.18 0.63 -18.78
C LEU A 154 -1.85 -0.01 -18.36
N TYR A 155 -1.68 -1.26 -18.74
CA TYR A 155 -0.55 -2.09 -18.36
C TYR A 155 0.12 -2.70 -19.59
N SER A 156 1.44 -2.82 -19.57
CA SER A 156 2.18 -3.52 -20.61
C SER A 156 1.90 -5.03 -20.59
N HIS A 157 2.26 -5.72 -21.68
CA HIS A 157 2.15 -7.18 -21.74
C HIS A 157 2.92 -7.88 -20.60
N PHE A 158 4.12 -7.39 -20.27
CA PHE A 158 4.92 -7.91 -19.17
C PHE A 158 4.20 -7.79 -17.82
N GLU A 159 3.59 -6.64 -17.53
CA GLU A 159 2.91 -6.40 -16.26
C GLU A 159 1.69 -7.28 -16.08
N VAL A 160 0.88 -7.49 -17.13
CA VAL A 160 -0.29 -8.35 -17.05
C VAL A 160 0.04 -9.85 -17.09
N GLN A 161 1.25 -10.23 -17.45
CA GLN A 161 1.70 -11.63 -17.34
C GLN A 161 2.35 -11.94 -15.99
N ARG A 162 2.74 -10.91 -15.22
CA ARG A 162 3.39 -11.08 -13.92
C ARG A 162 2.35 -11.27 -12.82
N GLY A 163 2.09 -12.53 -12.49
CA GLY A 163 1.27 -12.95 -11.33
C GLY A 163 -0.24 -12.95 -11.56
N LEU A 164 -0.75 -12.38 -12.65
CA LEU A 164 -2.17 -12.39 -13.01
C LEU A 164 -2.56 -13.73 -13.67
N PRO A 165 -3.53 -14.48 -13.12
CA PRO A 165 -4.06 -15.67 -13.79
C PRO A 165 -4.67 -15.33 -15.16
N VAL A 166 -4.34 -16.13 -16.18
CA VAL A 166 -4.79 -15.90 -17.57
C VAL A 166 -6.31 -15.78 -17.72
N GLN A 167 -7.07 -16.54 -16.92
CA GLN A 167 -8.53 -16.47 -16.92
C GLN A 167 -9.05 -15.10 -16.48
N LEU A 168 -8.40 -14.49 -15.49
CA LEU A 168 -8.73 -13.15 -15.03
C LEU A 168 -8.28 -12.09 -16.04
N LEU A 169 -7.14 -12.27 -16.69
CA LEU A 169 -6.70 -11.39 -17.78
C LEU A 169 -7.74 -11.31 -18.90
N VAL A 170 -8.16 -12.47 -19.42
CA VAL A 170 -9.14 -12.54 -20.52
C VAL A 170 -10.50 -11.97 -20.11
N LYS A 171 -10.91 -12.16 -18.85
CA LYS A 171 -12.20 -11.70 -18.35
C LYS A 171 -12.23 -10.20 -18.06
N HIS A 172 -11.15 -9.66 -17.52
CA HIS A 172 -11.14 -8.34 -16.87
C HIS A 172 -10.32 -7.29 -17.59
N PHE A 173 -9.64 -7.63 -18.68
CA PHE A 173 -8.88 -6.69 -19.47
C PHE A 173 -9.26 -6.76 -20.95
N THR A 174 -9.02 -5.66 -21.64
CA THR A 174 -9.14 -5.55 -23.10
C THR A 174 -7.80 -5.07 -23.65
N GLN A 175 -7.31 -5.74 -24.70
CA GLN A 175 -6.10 -5.31 -25.37
C GLN A 175 -6.39 -4.02 -26.18
N VAL A 176 -5.55 -3.00 -25.99
CA VAL A 176 -5.61 -1.70 -26.67
C VAL A 176 -4.22 -1.42 -27.24
N GLY A 177 -4.03 -1.72 -28.53
CA GLY A 177 -2.71 -1.72 -29.16
C GLY A 177 -1.78 -2.74 -28.50
N GLU A 178 -0.63 -2.27 -28.01
CA GLU A 178 0.37 -3.10 -27.31
C GLU A 178 0.13 -3.20 -25.79
N GLN A 179 -0.88 -2.51 -25.27
CA GLN A 179 -1.20 -2.47 -23.85
C GLN A 179 -2.51 -3.19 -23.53
N TRP A 180 -2.74 -3.42 -22.24
CA TRP A 180 -3.92 -4.05 -21.70
C TRP A 180 -4.61 -3.08 -20.76
N ARG A 181 -5.87 -2.78 -21.04
CA ARG A 181 -6.70 -1.89 -20.23
C ARG A 181 -7.61 -2.70 -19.33
N ILE A 182 -7.61 -2.39 -18.03
CA ILE A 182 -8.56 -2.99 -17.08
C ILE A 182 -10.00 -2.56 -17.39
N SER A 183 -10.97 -3.43 -17.11
CA SER A 183 -12.38 -3.15 -17.37
C SER A 183 -12.88 -1.94 -16.56
N PRO A 184 -13.80 -1.13 -17.13
CA PRO A 184 -14.40 0.00 -16.41
C PRO A 184 -15.12 -0.42 -15.13
N ALA A 185 -15.69 -1.64 -15.10
CA ALA A 185 -16.36 -2.18 -13.92
C ALA A 185 -15.41 -2.30 -12.72
N LEU A 186 -14.20 -2.85 -12.93
CA LEU A 186 -13.19 -2.93 -11.87
C LEU A 186 -12.55 -1.58 -11.55
N ALA A 187 -12.33 -0.75 -12.58
CA ALA A 187 -11.85 0.62 -12.37
C ALA A 187 -12.78 1.41 -11.44
N GLY A 188 -14.09 1.25 -11.60
CA GLY A 188 -15.11 1.88 -10.75
C GLY A 188 -15.15 1.40 -9.30
N MET A 189 -14.50 0.27 -8.97
CA MET A 189 -14.43 -0.25 -7.59
C MET A 189 -13.32 0.41 -6.74
N VAL A 190 -12.37 1.11 -7.39
CA VAL A 190 -11.16 1.62 -6.72
C VAL A 190 -11.09 3.14 -6.78
N SER A 191 -10.97 3.78 -5.61
CA SER A 191 -10.71 5.20 -5.47
C SER A 191 -9.23 5.45 -5.18
N PHE A 192 -8.49 5.97 -6.16
CA PHE A 192 -7.07 6.32 -6.01
C PHE A 192 -6.87 7.74 -5.48
N ARG A 193 -6.14 7.90 -4.37
CA ARG A 193 -5.88 9.21 -3.71
C ARG A 193 -4.40 9.40 -3.38
N PRO A 194 -3.83 10.60 -3.60
CA PRO A 194 -2.49 10.90 -3.10
C PRO A 194 -2.50 10.90 -1.56
N LEU A 195 -1.54 10.22 -0.95
CA LEU A 195 -1.34 10.21 0.50
C LEU A 195 0.12 9.93 0.83
N ASN A 196 0.69 10.77 1.69
CA ASN A 196 1.95 10.46 2.36
C ASN A 196 1.65 9.73 3.67
N LEU A 197 2.19 8.52 3.86
CA LEU A 197 2.02 7.79 5.11
C LEU A 197 2.61 8.52 6.32
N LEU A 198 3.54 9.46 6.13
CA LEU A 198 4.04 10.32 7.20
C LEU A 198 3.06 11.40 7.65
N SER A 199 2.05 11.69 6.82
CA SER A 199 1.04 12.71 7.11
C SER A 199 -0.19 12.11 7.79
N PRO A 200 -0.97 12.92 8.53
CA PRO A 200 -2.25 12.50 9.10
C PRO A 200 -3.19 11.90 8.03
N PHE A 201 -3.78 10.74 8.31
CA PHE A 201 -4.69 10.02 7.41
C PHE A 201 -6.00 9.60 8.08
N GLU A 202 -6.31 10.17 9.24
CA GLU A 202 -7.56 9.98 10.00
C GLU A 202 -8.79 10.39 9.18
N HIS A 203 -8.63 11.35 8.27
CA HIS A 203 -9.67 11.81 7.36
C HIS A 203 -10.15 10.72 6.37
N LEU A 204 -9.40 9.62 6.20
CA LEU A 204 -9.85 8.47 5.40
C LEU A 204 -10.91 7.61 6.12
N GLY A 205 -11.07 7.81 7.43
CA GLY A 205 -11.99 7.05 8.29
C GLY A 205 -11.45 5.66 8.65
N GLN A 206 -12.37 4.76 9.03
CA GLN A 206 -12.04 3.39 9.42
C GLN A 206 -12.17 2.39 8.27
N PHE A 207 -11.35 1.34 8.30
CA PHE A 207 -11.30 0.28 7.31
C PHE A 207 -11.45 -1.10 7.97
N ASP A 208 -12.14 -2.01 7.29
CA ASP A 208 -12.27 -3.40 7.75
C ASP A 208 -10.98 -4.18 7.46
N ILE A 209 -10.32 -3.86 6.35
CA ILE A 209 -9.09 -4.51 5.91
C ILE A 209 -8.11 -3.45 5.41
N VAL A 210 -6.86 -3.51 5.88
CA VAL A 210 -5.77 -2.66 5.42
C VAL A 210 -4.65 -3.54 4.87
N TYR A 211 -4.20 -3.23 3.66
CA TYR A 211 -2.97 -3.73 3.08
C TYR A 211 -1.93 -2.62 3.18
N CYS A 212 -0.81 -2.88 3.84
CA CYS A 212 0.34 -1.97 3.91
C CYS A 212 1.60 -2.78 3.66
N ARG A 213 1.84 -3.10 2.38
CA ARG A 213 2.78 -4.16 1.99
C ARG A 213 3.95 -3.58 1.21
N ASN A 214 5.15 -4.09 1.52
CA ASN A 214 6.40 -3.78 0.85
C ASN A 214 6.74 -2.28 0.84
N VAL A 215 6.33 -1.52 1.87
CA VAL A 215 6.56 -0.08 1.99
C VAL A 215 7.30 0.29 3.28
N LEU A 216 6.96 -0.35 4.40
CA LEU A 216 7.60 -0.10 5.69
C LEU A 216 9.07 -0.53 5.69
N ILE A 217 9.49 -1.40 4.78
CA ILE A 217 10.90 -1.75 4.55
C ILE A 217 11.79 -0.53 4.21
N TYR A 218 11.21 0.57 3.72
CA TYR A 218 11.95 1.79 3.39
C TYR A 218 12.08 2.76 4.56
N PHE A 219 11.37 2.53 5.66
CA PHE A 219 11.32 3.46 6.80
C PHE A 219 12.30 3.07 7.91
N ASP A 220 12.71 4.04 8.72
CA ASP A 220 13.41 3.77 9.98
C ASP A 220 12.44 3.26 11.07
N ALA A 221 12.95 2.65 12.14
CA ALA A 221 12.10 2.04 13.17
C ALA A 221 11.10 3.04 13.81
N PRO A 222 11.50 4.27 14.21
CA PRO A 222 10.55 5.25 14.74
C PRO A 222 9.41 5.58 13.76
N THR A 223 9.73 5.74 12.48
CA THR A 223 8.74 6.02 11.43
C THR A 223 7.79 4.83 11.24
N LYS A 224 8.29 3.59 11.27
CA LYS A 224 7.43 2.40 11.19
C LYS A 224 6.46 2.34 12.36
N THR A 225 6.94 2.59 13.59
CA THR A 225 6.11 2.60 14.80
C THR A 225 4.97 3.60 14.67
N ASP A 226 5.27 4.85 14.35
CA ASP A 226 4.25 5.90 14.20
C ASP A 226 3.20 5.55 13.13
N VAL A 227 3.64 5.08 11.96
CA VAL A 227 2.73 4.67 10.88
C VAL A 227 1.84 3.50 11.32
N LEU A 228 2.40 2.48 11.98
CA LEU A 228 1.65 1.31 12.44
C LEU A 228 0.62 1.68 13.52
N GLU A 229 0.96 2.58 14.44
CA GLU A 229 0.03 3.07 15.47
C GLU A 229 -1.14 3.86 14.85
N ARG A 230 -0.87 4.67 13.84
CA ARG A 230 -1.93 5.40 13.12
C ARG A 230 -2.78 4.45 12.25
N ILE A 231 -2.19 3.44 11.63
CA ILE A 231 -2.93 2.37 10.95
C ILE A 231 -3.84 1.63 11.94
N ALA A 232 -3.37 1.34 13.15
CA ALA A 232 -4.18 0.68 14.17
C ALA A 232 -5.46 1.48 14.49
N LYS A 233 -5.37 2.82 14.55
CA LYS A 233 -6.52 3.72 14.74
C LYS A 233 -7.46 3.78 13.53
N ALA A 234 -6.92 3.59 12.33
CA ALA A 234 -7.69 3.53 11.08
C ALA A 234 -8.35 2.16 10.84
N LEU A 235 -8.06 1.14 11.65
CA LEU A 235 -8.75 -0.14 11.57
C LEU A 235 -10.06 -0.11 12.35
N ALA A 236 -11.08 -0.79 11.81
CA ALA A 236 -12.22 -1.21 12.60
C ALA A 236 -11.74 -2.13 13.75
N PRO A 237 -12.45 -2.18 14.90
CA PRO A 237 -12.01 -2.96 16.05
C PRO A 237 -11.72 -4.43 15.74
N ASP A 238 -12.53 -5.06 14.88
CA ASP A 238 -12.40 -6.45 14.42
C ASP A 238 -11.68 -6.58 13.06
N GLY A 239 -11.14 -5.48 12.55
CA GLY A 239 -10.44 -5.41 11.27
C GLY A 239 -9.08 -6.11 11.28
N ALA A 240 -8.44 -6.13 10.10
CA ALA A 240 -7.16 -6.78 9.91
C ALA A 240 -6.20 -5.96 9.06
N LEU A 241 -4.91 -6.06 9.40
CA LEU A 241 -3.78 -5.53 8.63
C LEU A 241 -3.01 -6.69 7.99
N LEU A 242 -2.66 -6.56 6.71
CA LEU A 242 -1.68 -7.41 6.05
C LEU A 242 -0.41 -6.61 5.76
N LEU A 243 0.74 -7.20 6.11
CA LEU A 243 2.06 -6.68 5.79
C LEU A 243 2.76 -7.57 4.75
N GLY A 244 3.81 -7.05 4.11
CA GLY A 244 4.66 -7.81 3.21
C GLY A 244 5.48 -8.86 3.96
N ALA A 245 6.00 -9.85 3.22
CA ALA A 245 6.68 -11.00 3.83
C ALA A 245 7.94 -10.65 4.67
N ALA A 246 8.56 -9.49 4.42
CA ALA A 246 9.73 -9.00 5.12
C ALA A 246 9.41 -7.95 6.21
N GLU A 247 8.14 -7.77 6.55
CA GLU A 247 7.66 -6.75 7.48
C GLU A 247 7.00 -7.38 8.71
N THR A 248 7.04 -6.69 9.84
CA THR A 248 6.46 -7.17 11.10
C THR A 248 6.07 -6.00 11.99
N VAL A 249 5.14 -6.23 12.92
CA VAL A 249 4.79 -5.28 14.01
C VAL A 249 5.59 -5.54 15.28
N ILE A 250 6.23 -6.71 15.39
CA ILE A 250 6.93 -7.18 16.60
C ILE A 250 8.11 -6.24 16.90
N GLY A 251 8.18 -5.76 18.13
CA GLY A 251 9.21 -4.81 18.57
C GLY A 251 9.01 -3.38 18.07
N LEU A 252 7.88 -3.09 17.40
CA LEU A 252 7.56 -1.74 16.91
C LEU A 252 6.33 -1.14 17.60
N THR A 253 5.27 -1.91 17.84
CA THR A 253 4.04 -1.42 18.49
C THR A 253 3.33 -2.54 19.26
N GLU A 254 2.58 -2.16 20.30
CA GLU A 254 1.68 -3.06 21.04
C GLU A 254 0.22 -2.92 20.59
N ALA A 255 -0.11 -1.90 19.79
CA ALA A 255 -1.48 -1.67 19.31
C ALA A 255 -1.94 -2.76 18.33
N LEU A 256 -0.98 -3.38 17.62
CA LEU A 256 -1.20 -4.43 16.65
C LEU A 256 -0.43 -5.69 17.08
N VAL A 257 -1.09 -6.84 17.02
CA VAL A 257 -0.50 -8.14 17.35
C VAL A 257 -0.66 -9.12 16.18
N PRO A 258 0.28 -10.06 15.98
CA PRO A 258 0.12 -11.12 15.01
C PRO A 258 -1.15 -11.95 15.27
N ASP A 259 -1.85 -12.34 14.21
CA ASP A 259 -2.92 -13.32 14.33
C ASP A 259 -2.32 -14.70 14.70
N PRO A 260 -2.88 -15.40 15.68
CA PRO A 260 -2.31 -16.66 16.17
C PRO A 260 -2.42 -17.81 15.17
N GLN A 261 -3.31 -17.71 14.18
CA GLN A 261 -3.60 -18.78 13.21
C GLN A 261 -3.06 -18.44 11.82
N HIS A 262 -3.01 -17.16 11.46
CA HIS A 262 -2.76 -16.71 10.09
C HIS A 262 -1.50 -15.85 10.01
N ARG A 263 -0.40 -16.45 9.55
CA ARG A 263 0.87 -15.74 9.35
C ARG A 263 0.70 -14.57 8.37
N GLY A 264 1.26 -13.41 8.73
CA GLY A 264 1.22 -12.18 7.92
C GLY A 264 -0.06 -11.35 8.10
N LEU A 265 -1.00 -11.83 8.92
CA LEU A 265 -2.18 -11.10 9.35
C LEU A 265 -1.95 -10.53 10.76
N TYR A 266 -2.34 -9.28 10.97
CA TYR A 266 -2.24 -8.58 12.24
C TYR A 266 -3.60 -8.00 12.64
N ARG A 267 -3.87 -7.94 13.94
CA ARG A 267 -5.13 -7.44 14.51
C ARG A 267 -4.88 -6.42 15.61
N GLN A 268 -5.89 -5.62 15.93
CA GLN A 268 -5.84 -4.79 17.12
C GLN A 268 -5.72 -5.66 18.39
N ALA A 269 -4.82 -5.29 19.31
CA ALA A 269 -4.60 -6.02 20.55
C ALA A 269 -5.87 -6.15 21.40
N ALA A 270 -6.66 -5.08 21.49
CA ALA A 270 -7.92 -5.07 22.24
C ALA A 270 -8.97 -6.07 21.72
N ALA A 271 -8.92 -6.41 20.44
CA ALA A 271 -9.80 -7.41 19.84
C ALA A 271 -9.24 -8.84 19.96
N ALA A 272 -7.90 -8.99 19.92
CA ALA A 272 -7.24 -10.28 20.13
C ALA A 272 -7.52 -10.85 21.53
N GLY A 273 -7.57 -10.00 22.56
CA GLY A 273 -7.91 -10.42 23.93
C GLY A 273 -9.36 -10.87 24.15
N ARG A 274 -10.31 -10.49 23.27
CA ARG A 274 -11.73 -10.89 23.37
C ARG A 274 -12.03 -12.23 22.70
N GLY A 275 -11.14 -12.73 21.85
CA GLY A 275 -11.29 -14.01 21.14
C GLY A 275 -10.76 -15.24 21.88
N ALA A 276 -10.10 -15.05 23.03
CA ALA A 276 -9.46 -16.11 23.81
C ALA A 276 -10.21 -16.37 25.14
N MET A 277 -11.50 -16.72 25.07
CA MET A 277 -12.17 -17.40 26.18
C MET A 277 -12.42 -18.85 25.75
N PRO A 278 -11.64 -19.83 26.24
CA PRO A 278 -11.98 -21.22 26.01
C PRO A 278 -13.32 -21.52 26.69
N HIS A 279 -14.24 -22.12 25.95
CA HIS A 279 -15.44 -22.74 26.51
C HIS A 279 -14.99 -23.65 27.67
N ARG A 280 -15.26 -23.24 28.92
CA ARG A 280 -15.20 -24.15 30.05
C ARG A 280 -16.26 -25.21 29.80
N LEU A 281 -15.82 -26.41 29.45
CA LEU A 281 -16.62 -27.62 29.56
C LEU A 281 -17.12 -27.69 31.01
N ALA A 282 -18.42 -27.49 31.19
CA ALA A 282 -19.11 -27.88 32.41
C ALA A 282 -19.09 -29.41 32.47
N ALA A 283 -18.09 -29.97 33.15
CA ALA A 283 -18.17 -31.32 33.65
C ALA A 283 -18.84 -31.23 35.03
N GLY A 284 -20.10 -31.65 35.08
CA GLY A 284 -20.74 -31.99 36.34
C GLY A 284 -20.11 -33.28 36.89
N PHE A 285 -19.90 -33.31 38.20
CA PHE A 285 -20.39 -34.30 39.17
C PHE A 285 -20.25 -33.67 40.56
#